data_AF-S7VD57-F1
#
_entry.id   AF-S7VD57-F1
#
_cell.length_a   1.000
_cell.length_b   1.000
_cell.length_c   1.000
_cell.angle_alpha   90.00
_cell.angle_beta   90.00
_cell.angle_gamma   90.00
#
_symmetry.space_group_name_H-M   'P 1'
#
loop_
_entity.id
_entity.type
_entity.pdbx_description
1 polymer ?
#
loop_
_entity_poly.entity_id
_entity_poly.type
_entity_poly.pdbx_seq_one_letter_code
_entity_poly.pdbx_strand_id
1 'polypeptide(L)'
;MIKKVFDKIGTLIKTRKRKLETKSVLMELGADEDKVINNLVGTFKFMMSHKQWSEEEIKSLSLVNEIREGHRASNETVDLMDYGAGNSKLQKKRTEKQMREGVIEQFKIADVCRKRSIQKEWGELIFKIIRDFKPTNCLELGTCLGVSAAYQVSALKLNGKGKFTTIEGSDVLARHADNNLKKLNYPDYSVHMGRFSDVLPKILSKDQPIDFAFIDGHHDKEATKGYFELIYPFLSDRAILIFDDINWSQGMKEVWEHLYKNGEGVKISFDFIKWGICVIDKNGEKKENYYYPISL
;
A
#
# COMPACT_ATOMS: atom_id res chain seq x y z
N MET A 1 -5.52 26.67 18.04
CA MET A 1 -4.59 27.08 16.95
C MET A 1 -3.14 26.73 17.29
N ILE A 2 -2.67 27.06 18.50
CA ILE A 2 -1.28 26.83 18.99
C ILE A 2 -0.87 25.35 19.00
N LYS A 3 -1.69 24.43 19.55
CA LYS A 3 -1.40 22.98 19.56
C LYS A 3 -1.14 22.39 18.16
N LYS A 4 -1.95 22.78 17.16
CA LYS A 4 -1.76 22.37 15.75
C LYS A 4 -0.45 22.88 15.15
N VAL A 5 0.04 24.05 15.58
CA VAL A 5 1.32 24.61 15.14
C VAL A 5 2.48 23.84 15.77
N PHE A 6 2.41 23.55 17.07
CA PHE A 6 3.41 22.72 17.76
C PHE A 6 3.48 21.29 17.19
N ASP A 7 2.34 20.65 16.94
CA ASP A 7 2.28 19.32 16.32
C ASP A 7 2.92 19.33 14.91
N LYS A 8 2.67 20.40 14.14
CA LYS A 8 3.25 20.57 12.80
C LYS A 8 4.77 20.79 12.86
N ILE A 9 5.26 21.59 13.80
CA ILE A 9 6.70 21.82 14.02
C ILE A 9 7.38 20.53 14.47
N GLY A 10 6.81 19.81 15.44
CA GLY A 10 7.32 18.53 15.93
C GLY A 10 7.42 17.48 14.82
N THR A 11 6.39 17.41 13.95
CA THR A 11 6.41 16.54 12.77
C THR A 11 7.54 16.94 11.80
N LEU A 12 7.71 18.24 11.54
CA LEU A 12 8.75 18.75 10.65
C LEU A 12 10.17 18.42 11.15
N ILE A 13 10.39 18.56 12.46
CA ILE A 13 11.66 18.20 13.12
C ILE A 13 11.91 16.71 13.01
N LYS A 14 10.90 15.88 13.31
CA LYS A 14 10.99 14.40 13.20
C LYS A 14 11.34 13.98 11.78
N THR A 15 10.70 14.56 10.76
CA THR A 15 10.98 14.26 9.35
C THR A 15 12.40 14.69 8.95
N ARG A 16 12.85 15.89 9.35
CA ARG A 16 14.22 16.35 9.07
C ARG A 16 15.28 15.46 9.70
N LYS A 17 15.08 15.07 10.97
CA LYS A 17 15.99 14.16 11.68
C LYS A 17 16.05 12.79 10.97
N ARG A 18 14.89 12.19 10.66
CA ARG A 18 14.81 10.93 9.89
C ARG A 18 15.51 11.02 8.54
N LYS A 19 15.37 12.14 7.82
CA LYS A 19 16.04 12.33 6.53
C LYS A 19 17.56 12.33 6.63
N LEU A 20 18.12 12.92 7.69
CA LEU A 20 19.57 12.88 7.96
C LEU A 20 20.04 11.46 8.29
N GLU A 21 19.28 10.72 9.10
CA GLU A 21 19.60 9.36 9.53
C GLU A 21 19.43 8.32 8.40
N THR A 22 18.47 8.55 7.49
CA THR A 22 18.12 7.60 6.41
C THR A 22 19.33 7.21 5.57
N LYS A 23 20.22 8.16 5.23
CA LYS A 23 21.40 7.85 4.41
C LYS A 23 22.35 6.86 5.10
N SER A 24 22.54 7.01 6.42
CA SER A 24 23.35 6.09 7.22
C SER A 24 22.71 4.71 7.30
N VAL A 25 21.40 4.67 7.61
CA VAL A 25 20.63 3.41 7.69
C VAL A 25 20.68 2.62 6.38
N LEU A 26 20.46 3.30 5.24
CA LEU A 26 20.51 2.65 3.92
C LEU A 26 21.94 2.26 3.50
N MET A 27 22.98 2.87 4.07
CA MET A 27 24.36 2.46 3.84
C MET A 27 24.65 1.17 4.59
N GLU A 28 24.28 1.09 5.87
CA GLU A 28 24.41 -0.11 6.72
C GLU A 28 23.65 -1.29 6.13
N LEU A 29 22.35 -1.14 5.87
CA LEU A 29 21.52 -2.19 5.29
C LEU A 29 21.89 -2.52 3.83
N GLY A 30 22.60 -1.64 3.14
CA GLY A 30 23.11 -1.90 1.80
C GLY A 30 24.29 -2.88 1.78
N ALA A 31 24.85 -3.23 2.93
CA ALA A 31 25.89 -4.25 3.09
C ALA A 31 25.32 -5.57 3.65
N ASP A 32 24.00 -5.67 3.81
CA ASP A 32 23.32 -6.87 4.31
C ASP A 32 23.47 -8.05 3.32
N GLU A 33 23.77 -9.23 3.85
CA GLU A 33 23.89 -10.47 3.05
C GLU A 33 22.52 -10.95 2.54
N ASP A 34 21.43 -10.52 3.19
CA ASP A 34 20.08 -10.84 2.76
C ASP A 34 19.72 -10.06 1.48
N LYS A 35 19.66 -10.79 0.36
CA LYS A 35 19.39 -10.23 -0.97
C LYS A 35 18.07 -9.44 -1.06
N VAL A 36 17.03 -9.83 -0.32
CA VAL A 36 15.75 -9.11 -0.36
C VAL A 36 15.92 -7.74 0.30
N ILE A 37 16.60 -7.69 1.44
CA ILE A 37 16.90 -6.44 2.15
C ILE A 37 17.79 -5.56 1.29
N ASN A 38 18.86 -6.12 0.73
CA ASN A 38 19.80 -5.41 -0.12
C ASN A 38 19.11 -4.77 -1.35
N ASN A 39 18.29 -5.56 -2.05
CA ASN A 39 17.54 -5.08 -3.21
C ASN A 39 16.56 -3.97 -2.84
N LEU A 40 15.84 -4.12 -1.71
CA LEU A 40 14.86 -3.14 -1.25
C LEU A 40 15.54 -1.81 -0.86
N VAL A 41 16.72 -1.88 -0.24
CA VAL A 41 17.57 -0.70 0.00
C VAL A 41 17.99 -0.04 -1.31
N GLY A 42 18.33 -0.84 -2.34
CA GLY A 42 18.58 -0.35 -3.70
C GLY A 42 17.38 0.40 -4.29
N THR A 43 16.18 -0.16 -4.14
CA THR A 43 14.91 0.50 -4.52
C THR A 43 14.73 1.82 -3.79
N PHE A 44 14.95 1.87 -2.46
CA PHE A 44 14.82 3.12 -1.69
C PHE A 44 15.86 4.17 -2.12
N LYS A 45 17.11 3.78 -2.32
CA LYS A 45 18.17 4.67 -2.84
C LYS A 45 17.80 5.24 -4.21
N PHE A 46 17.24 4.42 -5.10
CA PHE A 46 16.72 4.87 -6.39
C PHE A 46 15.60 5.90 -6.23
N MET A 47 14.66 5.66 -5.31
CA MET A 47 13.54 6.58 -5.07
C MET A 47 13.97 7.93 -4.48
N MET A 48 15.11 7.96 -3.77
CA MET A 48 15.70 9.17 -3.18
C MET A 48 16.66 9.93 -4.11
N SER A 49 17.07 9.33 -5.22
CA SER A 49 18.02 9.94 -6.17
C SER A 49 17.30 10.66 -7.32
N HIS A 50 18.08 11.19 -8.27
CA HIS A 50 17.55 11.57 -9.56
C HIS A 50 17.14 10.30 -10.33
N LYS A 51 15.86 9.93 -10.23
CA LYS A 51 15.26 8.73 -10.84
C LYS A 51 15.52 8.70 -12.34
N GLN A 52 16.31 7.74 -12.80
CA GLN A 52 16.55 7.47 -14.22
C GLN A 52 15.71 6.27 -14.63
N TRP A 53 14.46 6.53 -14.97
CA TRP A 53 13.55 5.50 -15.52
C TRP A 53 13.93 5.18 -16.97
N SER A 54 13.76 3.92 -17.36
CA SER A 54 13.86 3.53 -18.78
C SER A 54 12.71 4.14 -19.60
N GLU A 55 12.85 4.21 -20.93
CA GLU A 55 11.80 4.74 -21.80
C GLU A 55 10.47 3.98 -21.67
N GLU A 56 10.53 2.66 -21.50
CA GLU A 56 9.34 1.80 -21.33
C GLU A 56 8.64 2.07 -19.99
N GLU A 57 9.41 2.32 -18.93
CA GLU A 57 8.88 2.69 -17.62
C GLU A 57 8.26 4.09 -17.67
N ILE A 58 8.90 5.06 -18.34
CA ILE A 58 8.32 6.40 -18.54
C ILE A 58 6.97 6.31 -19.27
N LYS A 59 6.90 5.53 -20.36
CA LYS A 59 5.66 5.30 -21.11
C LYS A 59 4.58 4.69 -20.22
N SER A 60 4.94 3.67 -19.44
CA SER A 60 4.00 3.00 -18.52
C SER A 60 3.49 3.93 -17.42
N LEU A 61 4.38 4.71 -16.80
CA LEU A 61 4.03 5.68 -15.76
C LEU A 61 3.17 6.83 -16.33
N SER A 62 3.37 7.22 -17.60
CA SER A 62 2.52 8.21 -18.28
C SER A 62 1.08 7.72 -18.40
N LEU A 63 0.86 6.46 -18.78
CA LEU A 63 -0.49 5.87 -18.87
C LEU A 63 -1.20 5.88 -17.51
N VAL A 64 -0.49 5.59 -16.43
CA VAL A 64 -1.04 5.69 -15.06
C VAL A 64 -1.38 7.14 -14.70
N ASN A 65 -0.56 8.09 -15.13
CA ASN A 65 -0.85 9.51 -14.93
C ASN A 65 -2.08 9.97 -15.74
N GLU A 66 -2.27 9.48 -16.96
CA GLU A 66 -3.47 9.76 -17.77
C GLU A 66 -4.74 9.25 -17.10
N ILE A 67 -4.71 8.03 -16.53
CA ILE A 67 -5.82 7.49 -15.71
C ILE A 67 -6.14 8.45 -14.55
N ARG A 68 -5.12 8.91 -13.84
CA ARG A 68 -5.29 9.84 -12.71
C ARG A 68 -5.88 11.17 -13.16
N GLU A 69 -5.35 11.78 -14.21
CA GLU A 69 -5.85 13.08 -14.70
C GLU A 69 -7.26 12.98 -15.25
N GLY A 70 -7.61 11.86 -15.91
CA GLY A 70 -8.98 11.59 -16.33
C GLY A 70 -9.97 11.63 -15.16
N HIS A 71 -9.64 11.01 -14.03
CA HIS A 71 -10.48 11.10 -12.82
C HIS A 71 -10.52 12.50 -12.22
N ARG A 72 -9.38 13.21 -12.18
CA ARG A 72 -9.31 14.59 -11.66
C ARG A 72 -10.15 15.59 -12.46
N ALA A 73 -10.36 15.31 -13.74
CA ALA A 73 -11.20 16.09 -14.64
C ALA A 73 -12.69 15.68 -14.58
N SER A 74 -13.04 14.54 -13.96
CA SER A 74 -14.41 14.04 -13.95
C SER A 74 -15.37 14.95 -13.18
N ASN A 75 -16.55 15.17 -13.76
CA ASN A 75 -17.70 15.84 -13.13
C ASN A 75 -18.73 14.87 -12.57
N GLU A 76 -18.49 13.56 -12.69
CA GLU A 76 -19.37 12.51 -12.23
C GLU A 76 -19.49 12.50 -10.70
N THR A 77 -20.72 12.27 -10.24
CA THR A 77 -21.07 12.11 -8.83
C THR A 77 -21.61 10.69 -8.63
N VAL A 78 -21.15 10.03 -7.59
CA VAL A 78 -21.44 8.63 -7.30
C VAL A 78 -21.77 8.44 -5.83
N ASP A 79 -22.65 7.49 -5.55
CA ASP A 79 -22.95 7.04 -4.19
C ASP A 79 -21.97 5.90 -3.84
N LEU A 80 -21.16 6.11 -2.81
CA LEU A 80 -20.10 5.19 -2.42
C LEU A 80 -20.45 4.46 -1.13
N MET A 81 -20.52 3.14 -1.21
CA MET A 81 -20.54 2.27 -0.04
C MET A 81 -19.14 2.22 0.59
N ASP A 82 -19.04 2.65 1.85
CA ASP A 82 -17.77 2.75 2.56
C ASP A 82 -17.82 1.99 3.88
N TYR A 83 -16.98 0.96 3.99
CA TYR A 83 -16.85 0.07 5.15
C TYR A 83 -15.71 0.47 6.10
N GLY A 84 -14.92 1.49 5.76
CA GLY A 84 -13.74 1.86 6.56
C GLY A 84 -14.06 2.61 7.84
N ALA A 85 -13.02 2.91 8.64
CA ALA A 85 -13.14 3.56 9.94
C ALA A 85 -13.62 5.04 9.90
N GLY A 86 -13.84 5.60 8.71
CA GLY A 86 -14.34 6.97 8.51
C GLY A 86 -13.21 7.99 8.46
N ASN A 87 -13.40 9.18 9.04
CA ASN A 87 -12.41 10.27 8.99
C ASN A 87 -11.76 10.51 10.36
N SER A 88 -10.47 10.16 10.50
CA SER A 88 -9.70 10.32 11.73
C SER A 88 -9.57 11.77 12.22
N LYS A 89 -9.56 12.75 11.31
CA LYS A 89 -9.37 14.18 11.64
C LYS A 89 -10.63 14.85 12.20
N LEU A 90 -11.81 14.33 11.86
CA LEU A 90 -13.08 14.87 12.32
C LEU A 90 -13.60 14.23 13.61
N GLN A 91 -12.85 13.29 14.19
CA GLN A 91 -13.27 12.44 15.32
C GLN A 91 -14.62 11.72 15.09
N LYS A 92 -15.10 11.67 13.85
CA LYS A 92 -16.25 10.88 13.42
C LYS A 92 -15.78 9.46 13.08
N LYS A 93 -15.30 8.74 14.09
CA LYS A 93 -15.04 7.30 13.93
C LYS A 93 -16.37 6.60 13.70
N ARG A 94 -16.44 5.75 12.69
CA ARG A 94 -17.61 4.89 12.47
C ARG A 94 -17.71 3.87 13.60
N THR A 95 -18.93 3.55 14.02
CA THR A 95 -19.20 2.43 14.93
C THR A 95 -18.93 1.10 14.23
N GLU A 96 -18.72 0.02 14.99
CA GLU A 96 -18.56 -1.33 14.43
C GLU A 96 -19.74 -1.72 13.54
N LYS A 97 -20.97 -1.38 13.95
CA LYS A 97 -22.17 -1.62 13.15
C LYS A 97 -22.09 -0.91 11.80
N GLN A 98 -21.67 0.36 11.77
CA GLN A 98 -21.50 1.13 10.54
C GLN A 98 -20.38 0.58 9.65
N MET A 99 -19.26 0.12 10.23
CA MET A 99 -18.18 -0.51 9.45
C MET A 99 -18.61 -1.87 8.89
N ARG A 100 -19.47 -2.60 9.61
CA ARG A 100 -20.00 -3.90 9.18
C ARG A 100 -21.06 -3.78 8.09
N GLU A 101 -21.98 -2.84 8.25
CA GLU A 101 -23.12 -2.62 7.34
C GLU A 101 -22.77 -1.70 6.17
N GLY A 102 -21.73 -0.89 6.32
CA GLY A 102 -21.32 0.14 5.37
C GLY A 102 -22.13 1.43 5.54
N VAL A 103 -21.55 2.53 5.09
CA VAL A 103 -22.23 3.83 5.00
C VAL A 103 -22.19 4.29 3.56
N ILE A 104 -23.34 4.69 3.03
CA ILE A 104 -23.43 5.28 1.69
C ILE A 104 -23.26 6.80 1.82
N GLU A 105 -22.27 7.33 1.11
CA GLU A 105 -21.98 8.75 1.04
C GLU A 105 -21.77 9.16 -0.42
N GLN A 106 -22.30 10.31 -0.82
CA GLN A 106 -22.17 10.81 -2.18
C GLN A 106 -20.85 11.57 -2.36
N PHE A 107 -20.12 11.26 -3.43
CA PHE A 107 -18.87 11.92 -3.78
C PHE A 107 -18.75 12.22 -5.26
N LYS A 108 -18.04 13.30 -5.57
CA LYS A 108 -17.53 13.56 -6.92
C LYS A 108 -16.28 12.71 -7.18
N ILE A 109 -16.18 12.05 -8.34
CA ILE A 109 -15.02 11.20 -8.69
C ILE A 109 -13.70 11.98 -8.61
N ALA A 110 -13.66 13.24 -9.06
CA ALA A 110 -12.47 14.07 -8.92
C ALA A 110 -12.03 14.28 -7.46
N ASP A 111 -12.98 14.37 -6.53
CA ASP A 111 -12.68 14.52 -5.11
C ASP A 111 -12.18 13.21 -4.50
N VAL A 112 -12.75 12.07 -4.89
CA VAL A 112 -12.25 10.74 -4.53
C VAL A 112 -10.80 10.61 -5.01
N CYS A 113 -10.51 10.97 -6.26
CA CYS A 113 -9.17 10.90 -6.82
C CYS A 113 -8.17 11.78 -6.07
N ARG A 114 -8.53 13.04 -5.78
CA ARG A 114 -7.64 13.98 -5.09
C ARG A 114 -7.37 13.60 -3.63
N LYS A 115 -8.37 13.02 -2.94
CA LYS A 115 -8.32 12.78 -1.50
C LYS A 115 -7.94 11.35 -1.11
N ARG A 116 -8.33 10.37 -1.93
CA ARG A 116 -8.23 8.93 -1.61
C ARG A 116 -7.27 8.15 -2.50
N SER A 117 -6.96 8.61 -3.72
CA SER A 117 -5.99 7.89 -4.56
C SER A 117 -4.56 8.09 -4.05
N ILE A 118 -3.76 7.02 -4.14
CA ILE A 118 -2.33 7.03 -3.84
C ILE A 118 -1.62 8.22 -4.50
N GLN A 119 -0.63 8.84 -3.83
CA GLN A 119 0.16 9.92 -4.44
C GLN A 119 1.19 9.34 -5.41
N LYS A 120 1.69 10.18 -6.33
CA LYS A 120 2.56 9.74 -7.44
C LYS A 120 3.81 9.04 -6.95
N GLU A 121 4.48 9.60 -5.95
CA GLU A 121 5.76 9.12 -5.43
C GLU A 121 5.61 7.74 -4.76
N TRP A 122 4.49 7.51 -4.08
CA TRP A 122 4.15 6.24 -3.45
C TRP A 122 3.75 5.18 -4.48
N GLY A 123 2.99 5.57 -5.52
CA GLY A 123 2.69 4.69 -6.64
C GLY A 123 3.94 4.27 -7.42
N GLU A 124 4.87 5.21 -7.65
CA GLU A 124 6.17 4.93 -8.25
C GLU A 124 7.04 3.99 -7.37
N LEU A 125 6.96 4.10 -6.04
CA LEU A 125 7.65 3.17 -5.14
C LEU A 125 7.10 1.75 -5.30
N ILE A 126 5.77 1.57 -5.29
CA ILE A 126 5.13 0.26 -5.53
C ILE A 126 5.55 -0.29 -6.89
N PHE A 127 5.49 0.54 -7.94
CA PHE A 127 5.91 0.17 -9.28
C PHE A 127 7.36 -0.34 -9.27
N LYS A 128 8.29 0.39 -8.63
CA LYS A 128 9.71 0.01 -8.57
C LYS A 128 9.92 -1.28 -7.79
N ILE A 129 9.23 -1.47 -6.66
CA ILE A 129 9.29 -2.72 -5.89
C ILE A 129 8.85 -3.89 -6.77
N ILE A 130 7.71 -3.78 -7.47
CA ILE A 130 7.24 -4.88 -8.33
C ILE A 130 8.19 -5.14 -9.50
N ARG A 131 8.79 -4.09 -10.09
CA ARG A 131 9.82 -4.24 -11.14
C ARG A 131 11.06 -4.98 -10.65
N ASP A 132 11.52 -4.66 -9.44
CA ASP A 132 12.75 -5.22 -8.87
C ASP A 132 12.56 -6.65 -8.38
N PHE A 133 11.45 -6.93 -7.71
CA PHE A 133 11.19 -8.20 -7.07
C PHE A 133 10.45 -9.21 -7.96
N LYS A 134 9.81 -8.75 -9.04
CA LYS A 134 9.10 -9.57 -10.02
C LYS A 134 8.17 -10.62 -9.39
N PRO A 135 7.29 -10.22 -8.44
CA PRO A 135 6.40 -11.13 -7.75
C PRO A 135 5.52 -11.92 -8.73
N THR A 136 5.22 -13.16 -8.40
CA THR A 136 4.32 -14.01 -9.19
C THR A 136 2.86 -13.79 -8.83
N ASN A 137 2.58 -13.37 -7.59
CA ASN A 137 1.22 -13.13 -7.13
C ASN A 137 1.17 -11.92 -6.18
N CYS A 138 0.39 -10.91 -6.57
CA CYS A 138 0.21 -9.65 -5.87
C CYS A 138 -1.22 -9.53 -5.35
N LEU A 139 -1.37 -9.11 -4.08
CA LEU A 139 -2.65 -8.82 -3.46
C LEU A 139 -2.74 -7.33 -3.10
N GLU A 140 -3.88 -6.69 -3.35
CA GLU A 140 -4.21 -5.37 -2.82
C GLU A 140 -5.56 -5.41 -2.09
N LEU A 141 -5.60 -4.82 -0.90
CA LEU A 141 -6.85 -4.57 -0.16
C LEU A 141 -7.15 -3.08 -0.19
N GLY A 142 -8.21 -2.68 -0.89
CA GLY A 142 -8.60 -1.28 -1.08
C GLY A 142 -8.15 -0.72 -2.43
N THR A 143 -8.90 -1.00 -3.49
CA THR A 143 -8.56 -0.60 -4.86
C THR A 143 -8.86 0.87 -5.16
N CYS A 144 -9.92 1.42 -4.55
CA CYS A 144 -10.47 2.74 -4.86
C CYS A 144 -10.68 2.90 -6.39
N LEU A 145 -10.25 4.02 -6.99
CA LEU A 145 -10.35 4.27 -8.44
C LEU A 145 -9.35 3.45 -9.30
N GLY A 146 -8.57 2.56 -8.67
CA GLY A 146 -7.60 1.69 -9.35
C GLY A 146 -6.28 2.35 -9.73
N VAL A 147 -5.92 3.47 -9.10
CA VAL A 147 -4.67 4.18 -9.45
C VAL A 147 -3.44 3.46 -8.91
N SER A 148 -3.45 2.97 -7.66
CA SER A 148 -2.40 2.10 -7.11
C SER A 148 -2.32 0.79 -7.87
N ALA A 149 -3.46 0.15 -8.11
CA ALA A 149 -3.57 -1.03 -8.98
C ALA A 149 -2.96 -0.79 -10.37
N ALA A 150 -3.15 0.38 -10.98
CA ALA A 150 -2.59 0.69 -12.29
C ALA A 150 -1.05 0.75 -12.27
N TYR A 151 -0.42 1.24 -11.19
CA TYR A 151 1.04 1.13 -11.01
C TYR A 151 1.47 -0.33 -10.92
N GLN A 152 0.76 -1.15 -10.14
CA GLN A 152 1.09 -2.56 -9.95
C GLN A 152 0.99 -3.36 -11.26
N VAL A 153 -0.14 -3.26 -11.94
CA VAL A 153 -0.40 -3.94 -13.22
C VAL A 153 0.58 -3.48 -14.30
N SER A 154 0.91 -2.18 -14.35
CA SER A 154 1.91 -1.67 -15.32
C SER A 154 3.30 -2.26 -15.07
N ALA A 155 3.71 -2.41 -13.80
CA ALA A 155 4.98 -3.03 -13.45
C ALA A 155 5.01 -4.53 -13.81
N LEU A 156 3.94 -5.27 -13.53
CA LEU A 156 3.81 -6.69 -13.91
C LEU A 156 3.83 -6.87 -15.42
N LYS A 157 3.16 -5.99 -16.17
CA LYS A 157 3.20 -5.97 -17.63
C LYS A 157 4.62 -5.84 -18.17
N LEU A 158 5.41 -4.90 -17.65
CA LEU A 158 6.82 -4.77 -18.04
C LEU A 158 7.70 -5.93 -17.56
N ASN A 159 7.30 -6.63 -16.49
CA ASN A 159 7.96 -7.87 -16.08
C ASN A 159 7.62 -9.06 -16.99
N GLY A 160 6.56 -8.94 -17.79
CA GLY A 160 6.04 -10.01 -18.65
C GLY A 160 5.41 -11.17 -17.88
N LYS A 161 5.15 -11.01 -16.57
CA LYS A 161 4.60 -12.08 -15.72
C LYS A 161 3.98 -11.54 -14.43
N GLY A 162 3.18 -12.40 -13.81
CA GLY A 162 2.64 -12.27 -12.46
C GLY A 162 1.15 -11.97 -12.45
N LYS A 163 0.46 -12.33 -11.38
CA LYS A 163 -0.97 -12.10 -11.22
C LYS A 163 -1.22 -10.95 -10.25
N PHE A 164 -2.22 -10.12 -10.54
CA PHE A 164 -2.68 -9.08 -9.64
C PHE A 164 -4.13 -9.30 -9.20
N THR A 165 -4.35 -9.43 -7.90
CA THR A 165 -5.70 -9.54 -7.33
C THR A 165 -5.95 -8.36 -6.39
N THR A 166 -7.08 -7.69 -6.53
CA THR A 166 -7.46 -6.57 -5.65
C THR A 166 -8.90 -6.70 -5.17
N ILE A 167 -9.19 -6.17 -3.99
CA ILE A 167 -10.55 -6.19 -3.39
C ILE A 167 -10.99 -4.77 -3.08
N GLU A 168 -12.20 -4.42 -3.51
CA GLU A 168 -12.83 -3.13 -3.25
C GLU A 168 -14.25 -3.29 -2.69
N GLY A 169 -14.56 -2.54 -1.63
CA GLY A 169 -15.86 -2.58 -0.97
C GLY A 169 -16.96 -1.88 -1.77
N SER A 170 -16.64 -0.78 -2.46
CA SER A 170 -17.57 -0.06 -3.32
C SER A 170 -17.63 -0.66 -4.72
N ASP A 171 -18.80 -1.15 -5.11
CA ASP A 171 -19.06 -1.67 -6.45
C ASP A 171 -18.79 -0.63 -7.57
N VAL A 172 -19.14 0.64 -7.34
CA VAL A 172 -18.88 1.74 -8.27
C VAL A 172 -17.39 1.97 -8.45
N LEU A 173 -16.62 2.06 -7.35
CA LEU A 173 -15.17 2.24 -7.44
C LEU A 173 -14.48 1.04 -8.08
N ALA A 174 -14.91 -0.18 -7.74
CA ALA A 174 -14.40 -1.40 -8.36
C ALA A 174 -14.60 -1.41 -9.89
N ARG A 175 -15.78 -0.97 -10.37
CA ARG A 175 -16.04 -0.82 -11.82
C ARG A 175 -15.13 0.22 -12.47
N HIS A 176 -14.90 1.37 -11.82
CA HIS A 176 -13.93 2.34 -12.31
C HIS A 176 -12.52 1.75 -12.37
N ALA A 177 -12.10 1.06 -11.32
CA ALA A 177 -10.79 0.41 -11.26
C ALA A 177 -10.62 -0.60 -12.41
N ASP A 178 -11.56 -1.54 -12.57
CA ASP A 178 -11.51 -2.53 -13.65
C ASP A 178 -11.47 -1.87 -15.03
N ASN A 179 -12.30 -0.85 -15.29
CA ASN A 179 -12.28 -0.11 -16.54
C ASN A 179 -10.94 0.60 -16.81
N ASN A 180 -10.20 0.99 -15.77
CA ASN A 180 -8.87 1.57 -15.93
C ASN A 180 -7.81 0.51 -16.18
N LEU A 181 -7.86 -0.63 -15.47
CA LEU A 181 -6.92 -1.72 -15.65
C LEU A 181 -7.04 -2.35 -17.05
N LYS A 182 -8.25 -2.43 -17.61
CA LYS A 182 -8.47 -2.85 -19.02
C LYS A 182 -7.63 -2.05 -20.01
N LYS A 183 -7.50 -0.74 -19.81
CA LYS A 183 -6.73 0.15 -20.71
C LYS A 183 -5.23 -0.17 -20.73
N LEU A 184 -4.73 -0.83 -19.67
CA LEU A 184 -3.33 -1.22 -19.59
C LEU A 184 -3.02 -2.47 -20.42
N ASN A 185 -4.03 -3.17 -20.95
CA ASN A 185 -3.87 -4.38 -21.77
C ASN A 185 -2.97 -5.43 -21.10
N TYR A 186 -3.25 -5.72 -19.83
CA TYR A 186 -2.64 -6.81 -19.09
C TYR A 186 -3.71 -7.87 -18.79
N PRO A 187 -3.49 -9.16 -19.09
CA PRO A 187 -4.55 -10.17 -18.97
C PRO A 187 -4.71 -10.71 -17.55
N ASP A 188 -3.63 -10.75 -16.77
CA ASP A 188 -3.58 -11.50 -15.50
C ASP A 188 -3.88 -10.62 -14.29
N TYR A 189 -5.07 -9.99 -14.28
CA TYR A 189 -5.56 -9.28 -13.11
C TYR A 189 -7.01 -9.63 -12.76
N SER A 190 -7.42 -9.37 -11.51
CA SER A 190 -8.79 -9.57 -11.04
C SER A 190 -9.18 -8.50 -10.01
N VAL A 191 -10.34 -7.87 -10.22
CA VAL A 191 -10.94 -6.90 -9.29
C VAL A 191 -12.16 -7.56 -8.64
N HIS A 192 -12.09 -7.82 -7.34
CA HIS A 192 -13.17 -8.42 -6.58
C HIS A 192 -13.95 -7.36 -5.81
N MET A 193 -15.27 -7.49 -5.84
CA MET A 193 -16.19 -6.60 -5.13
C MET A 193 -16.65 -7.23 -3.82
N GLY A 194 -16.61 -6.46 -2.73
CA GLY A 194 -17.19 -6.83 -1.44
C GLY A 194 -16.28 -6.52 -0.26
N ARG A 195 -16.79 -6.82 0.94
CA ARG A 195 -16.03 -6.64 2.17
C ARG A 195 -14.84 -7.61 2.20
N PHE A 196 -13.70 -7.14 2.70
CA PHE A 196 -12.50 -7.98 2.79
C PHE A 196 -12.76 -9.27 3.56
N SER A 197 -13.50 -9.21 4.66
CA SER A 197 -13.89 -10.38 5.47
C SER A 197 -14.61 -11.49 4.68
N ASP A 198 -15.35 -11.13 3.64
CA ASP A 198 -16.21 -12.05 2.90
C ASP A 198 -15.52 -12.61 1.65
N VAL A 199 -14.59 -11.85 1.11
CA VAL A 199 -13.95 -12.09 -0.18
C VAL A 199 -12.54 -12.65 0.00
N LEU A 200 -11.75 -12.09 0.92
CA LEU A 200 -10.35 -12.43 1.12
C LEU A 200 -10.14 -13.94 1.39
N PRO A 201 -10.89 -14.62 2.27
CA PRO A 201 -10.69 -16.06 2.50
C PRO A 201 -10.83 -16.92 1.24
N LYS A 202 -11.71 -16.52 0.31
CA LYS A 202 -11.94 -17.23 -0.96
C LYS A 202 -10.77 -17.04 -1.92
N ILE A 203 -10.18 -15.84 -1.95
CA ILE A 203 -9.02 -15.53 -2.78
C ILE A 203 -7.79 -16.26 -2.27
N LEU A 204 -7.53 -16.22 -0.96
CA LEU A 204 -6.36 -16.85 -0.34
C LEU A 204 -6.28 -18.35 -0.61
N SER A 205 -7.43 -19.03 -0.69
CA SER A 205 -7.47 -20.46 -1.03
C SER A 205 -7.01 -20.79 -2.47
N LYS A 206 -7.08 -19.83 -3.39
CA LYS A 206 -6.81 -20.03 -4.82
C LYS A 206 -5.48 -19.44 -5.25
N ASP A 207 -5.18 -18.25 -4.75
CA ASP A 207 -4.08 -17.42 -5.21
C ASP A 207 -2.97 -17.43 -4.16
N GLN A 208 -2.24 -18.54 -4.11
CA GLN A 208 -1.12 -18.75 -3.19
C GLN A 208 0.10 -19.36 -3.92
N PRO A 209 1.33 -19.11 -3.45
CA PRO A 209 1.65 -18.17 -2.38
C PRO A 209 1.50 -16.70 -2.82
N ILE A 210 1.36 -15.76 -1.88
CA ILE A 210 1.38 -14.32 -2.15
C ILE A 210 2.79 -13.77 -1.90
N ASP A 211 3.38 -13.14 -2.92
CA ASP A 211 4.73 -12.59 -2.86
C ASP A 211 4.77 -11.12 -2.48
N PHE A 212 3.70 -10.42 -2.79
CA PHE A 212 3.56 -9.00 -2.52
C PHE A 212 2.14 -8.68 -2.08
N ALA A 213 1.97 -7.95 -0.99
CA ALA A 213 0.65 -7.46 -0.58
C ALA A 213 0.68 -5.98 -0.20
N PHE A 214 -0.28 -5.20 -0.71
CA PHE A 214 -0.55 -3.83 -0.30
C PHE A 214 -1.88 -3.75 0.45
N ILE A 215 -1.80 -3.45 1.75
CA ILE A 215 -2.94 -3.39 2.66
C ILE A 215 -3.29 -1.90 2.86
N ASP A 216 -4.26 -1.43 2.08
CA ASP A 216 -4.70 -0.03 1.97
C ASP A 216 -6.22 0.10 2.17
N GLY A 217 -6.73 -0.46 3.27
CA GLY A 217 -8.16 -0.37 3.53
C GLY A 217 -8.55 -0.60 4.98
N HIS A 218 -9.79 -0.21 5.28
CA HIS A 218 -10.41 -0.17 6.60
C HIS A 218 -9.79 0.84 7.58
N HIS A 219 -8.45 0.88 7.70
CA HIS A 219 -7.67 1.73 8.63
C HIS A 219 -8.11 1.62 10.10
N ASP A 220 -8.54 0.42 10.50
CA ASP A 220 -8.85 0.06 11.87
C ASP A 220 -7.78 -0.90 12.43
N LYS A 221 -7.52 -0.81 13.74
CA LYS A 221 -6.50 -1.60 14.43
C LYS A 221 -6.76 -3.09 14.30
N GLU A 222 -7.95 -3.53 14.69
CA GLU A 222 -8.29 -4.96 14.76
C GLU A 222 -8.48 -5.52 13.35
N ALA A 223 -9.05 -4.73 12.44
CA ALA A 223 -9.18 -5.11 11.04
C ALA A 223 -7.80 -5.33 10.39
N THR A 224 -6.86 -4.38 10.55
CA THR A 224 -5.52 -4.47 9.94
C THR A 224 -4.74 -5.66 10.51
N LYS A 225 -4.81 -5.87 11.82
CA LYS A 225 -4.20 -7.03 12.47
C LYS A 225 -4.79 -8.33 11.93
N GLY A 226 -6.12 -8.44 11.88
CA GLY A 226 -6.81 -9.61 11.36
C GLY A 226 -6.49 -9.90 9.89
N TYR A 227 -6.34 -8.87 9.04
CA TYR A 227 -5.92 -9.08 7.65
C TYR A 227 -4.51 -9.67 7.56
N PHE A 228 -3.56 -9.17 8.35
CA PHE A 228 -2.22 -9.73 8.39
C PHE A 228 -2.24 -11.20 8.83
N GLU A 229 -2.93 -11.52 9.93
CA GLU A 229 -3.06 -12.89 10.45
C GLU A 229 -3.74 -13.83 9.44
N LEU A 230 -4.75 -13.36 8.70
CA LEU A 230 -5.41 -14.14 7.66
C LEU A 230 -4.50 -14.39 6.45
N ILE A 231 -3.71 -13.40 6.04
CA ILE A 231 -2.85 -13.50 4.85
C ILE A 231 -1.59 -14.32 5.15
N TYR A 232 -1.02 -14.21 6.36
CA TYR A 232 0.28 -14.77 6.72
C TYR A 232 0.48 -16.26 6.32
N PRO A 233 -0.46 -17.18 6.58
CA PRO A 233 -0.32 -18.58 6.18
C PRO A 233 -0.11 -18.77 4.68
N PHE A 234 -0.65 -17.87 3.85
CA PHE A 234 -0.62 -17.93 2.38
C PHE A 234 0.50 -17.10 1.74
N LEU A 235 1.28 -16.38 2.54
CA LEU A 235 2.45 -15.65 2.03
C LEU A 235 3.54 -16.62 1.57
N SER A 236 4.31 -16.23 0.55
CA SER A 236 5.58 -16.87 0.28
C SER A 236 6.56 -16.60 1.42
N ASP A 237 7.57 -17.46 1.55
CA ASP A 237 8.54 -17.38 2.64
C ASP A 237 9.24 -16.03 2.72
N ARG A 238 9.35 -15.32 1.58
CA ARG A 238 10.12 -14.08 1.42
C ARG A 238 9.26 -12.90 0.95
N ALA A 239 7.97 -12.92 1.26
CA ALA A 239 7.00 -11.92 0.80
C ALA A 239 7.30 -10.49 1.30
N ILE A 240 6.86 -9.50 0.53
CA ILE A 240 6.91 -8.07 0.90
C ILE A 240 5.50 -7.56 1.15
N LEU A 241 5.28 -6.96 2.32
CA LEU A 241 4.00 -6.39 2.72
C LEU A 241 4.13 -4.88 2.90
N ILE A 242 3.17 -4.12 2.38
CA ILE A 242 3.06 -2.69 2.58
C ILE A 242 1.74 -2.40 3.30
N PHE A 243 1.79 -1.63 4.38
CA PHE A 243 0.64 -1.16 5.13
C PHE A 243 0.49 0.36 4.92
N ASP A 244 -0.65 0.80 4.38
CA ASP A 244 -0.95 2.22 4.24
C ASP A 244 -1.33 2.84 5.60
N ASP A 245 -1.08 4.14 5.72
CA ASP A 245 -1.62 4.97 6.78
C ASP A 245 -1.33 4.48 8.23
N ILE A 246 -0.12 3.94 8.47
CA ILE A 246 0.33 3.43 9.77
C ILE A 246 0.30 4.47 10.91
N ASN A 247 0.25 5.77 10.60
CA ASN A 247 0.14 6.86 11.56
C ASN A 247 -1.22 7.58 11.55
N TRP A 248 -2.23 7.03 10.86
CA TRP A 248 -3.52 7.66 10.60
C TRP A 248 -4.38 7.87 11.85
N SER A 249 -4.33 6.93 12.79
CA SER A 249 -5.00 6.99 14.07
C SER A 249 -4.12 6.38 15.16
N GLN A 250 -4.50 6.56 16.43
CA GLN A 250 -3.82 5.90 17.54
C GLN A 250 -3.86 4.37 17.39
N GLY A 251 -4.99 3.82 16.94
CA GLY A 251 -5.12 2.37 16.68
C GLY A 251 -4.20 1.89 15.56
N MET A 252 -4.04 2.67 14.49
CA MET A 252 -3.10 2.34 13.40
C MET A 252 -1.64 2.33 13.87
N LYS A 253 -1.27 3.26 14.76
CA LYS A 253 0.07 3.27 15.36
C LYS A 253 0.31 2.03 16.22
N GLU A 254 -0.69 1.65 17.01
CA GLU A 254 -0.62 0.47 17.88
C GLU A 254 -0.53 -0.83 17.10
N VAL A 255 -1.31 -1.01 16.02
CA VAL A 255 -1.18 -2.21 15.18
C VAL A 255 0.15 -2.22 14.43
N TRP A 256 0.63 -1.08 13.93
CA TRP A 256 1.95 -1.02 13.30
C TRP A 256 3.06 -1.40 14.29
N GLU A 257 3.02 -0.87 15.51
CA GLU A 257 3.93 -1.25 16.59
C GLU A 257 3.87 -2.73 16.93
N HIS A 258 2.67 -3.30 16.97
CA HIS A 258 2.49 -4.72 17.18
C HIS A 258 3.10 -5.54 16.04
N LEU A 259 2.87 -5.16 14.77
CA LEU A 259 3.37 -5.88 13.60
C LEU A 259 4.90 -5.92 13.54
N TYR A 260 5.58 -4.77 13.67
CA TYR A 260 7.05 -4.80 13.59
C TYR A 260 7.71 -5.40 14.83
N LYS A 261 7.05 -5.45 16.00
CA LYS A 261 7.60 -6.10 17.21
C LYS A 261 7.30 -7.59 17.27
N ASN A 262 6.06 -7.99 16.99
CA ASN A 262 5.53 -9.31 17.30
C ASN A 262 4.86 -10.00 16.11
N GLY A 263 4.85 -9.38 14.92
CA GLY A 263 4.27 -9.97 13.72
C GLY A 263 5.00 -11.25 13.34
N GLU A 264 4.24 -12.31 13.12
CA GLU A 264 4.76 -13.62 12.75
C GLU A 264 5.57 -13.56 11.44
N GLY A 265 6.77 -14.15 11.43
CA GLY A 265 7.68 -14.13 10.28
C GLY A 265 8.15 -12.74 9.83
N VAL A 266 7.84 -11.64 10.53
CA VAL A 266 8.35 -10.31 10.20
C VAL A 266 9.83 -10.23 10.54
N LYS A 267 10.69 -10.26 9.53
CA LYS A 267 12.15 -10.21 9.69
C LYS A 267 12.68 -8.80 9.91
N ILE A 268 12.19 -7.85 9.11
CA ILE A 268 12.58 -6.45 9.12
C ILE A 268 11.42 -5.58 8.64
N SER A 269 11.33 -4.37 9.19
CA SER A 269 10.29 -3.39 8.93
C SER A 269 10.87 -1.99 8.71
N PHE A 270 10.27 -1.26 7.79
CA PHE A 270 10.63 0.10 7.41
C PHE A 270 9.44 1.04 7.63
N ASP A 271 9.62 2.07 8.46
CA ASP A 271 8.59 3.06 8.78
C ASP A 271 8.84 4.37 8.03
N PHE A 272 8.01 4.62 7.04
CA PHE A 272 8.05 5.80 6.19
C PHE A 272 7.11 6.93 6.65
N ILE A 273 6.68 6.92 7.92
CA ILE A 273 5.62 7.78 8.48
C ILE A 273 4.24 7.46 7.89
N LYS A 274 4.09 7.52 6.57
CA LYS A 274 2.85 7.14 5.90
C LYS A 274 2.69 5.62 5.85
N TRP A 275 3.76 4.92 5.45
CA TRP A 275 3.74 3.48 5.19
C TRP A 275 4.61 2.70 6.16
N GLY A 276 4.17 1.48 6.43
CA GLY A 276 5.03 0.42 6.95
C GLY A 276 5.33 -0.58 5.85
N ILE A 277 6.60 -0.89 5.60
CA ILE A 277 6.99 -1.98 4.68
C ILE A 277 7.64 -3.08 5.51
N CYS A 278 7.15 -4.31 5.40
CA CYS A 278 7.71 -5.49 6.06
C CYS A 278 8.26 -6.47 5.04
N VAL A 279 9.40 -7.08 5.35
CA VAL A 279 9.91 -8.27 4.66
C VAL A 279 9.64 -9.48 5.57
N ILE A 280 9.01 -10.50 5.00
CA ILE A 280 8.77 -11.77 5.67
C ILE A 280 9.94 -12.71 5.47
N ASP A 281 10.21 -13.51 6.49
CA ASP A 281 11.07 -14.68 6.44
C ASP A 281 10.48 -15.77 7.34
N LYS A 282 9.77 -16.74 6.75
CA LYS A 282 9.12 -17.82 7.52
C LYS A 282 10.11 -18.80 8.14
N ASN A 283 11.32 -18.90 7.57
CA ASN A 283 12.34 -19.87 7.96
C ASN A 283 13.54 -19.23 8.67
N GLY A 284 13.62 -17.90 8.68
CA GLY A 284 14.71 -17.15 9.26
C GLY A 284 14.39 -16.57 10.63
N GLU A 285 15.43 -16.23 11.37
CA GLU A 285 15.30 -15.46 12.60
C GLU A 285 15.06 -13.99 12.28
N LYS A 286 14.34 -13.32 13.19
CA LYS A 286 14.17 -11.88 13.18
C LYS A 286 15.54 -11.21 13.36
N LYS A 287 15.81 -10.12 12.64
CA LYS A 287 17.08 -9.40 12.81
C LYS A 287 17.16 -8.75 14.19
N GLU A 288 18.38 -8.60 14.72
CA GLU A 288 18.63 -7.85 15.96
C GLU A 288 18.10 -6.42 15.84
N ASN A 289 18.46 -5.74 14.74
CA ASN A 289 17.85 -4.48 14.31
C ASN A 289 16.79 -4.78 13.25
N TYR A 290 15.52 -4.70 13.63
CA TYR A 290 14.39 -5.11 12.79
C TYR A 290 13.43 -3.96 12.42
N TYR A 291 13.65 -2.74 12.93
CA TYR A 291 12.76 -1.60 12.69
C TYR A 291 13.57 -0.36 12.30
N TYR A 292 13.28 0.20 11.13
CA TYR A 292 14.03 1.29 10.55
C TYR A 292 13.12 2.46 10.14
N PRO A 293 13.15 3.59 10.86
CA PRO A 293 12.46 4.80 10.42
C PRO A 293 13.18 5.44 9.22
N ILE A 294 12.49 5.56 8.09
CA ILE A 294 13.03 6.09 6.83
C ILE A 294 12.22 7.32 6.37
N SER A 295 12.87 8.23 5.65
CA SER A 295 12.22 9.28 4.86
C SER A 295 12.72 9.24 3.42
N LEU A 296 11.81 9.05 2.47
CA LEU A 296 12.07 9.23 1.03
C LEU A 296 12.11 10.72 0.66
#